data_AF-A0A256ZUK3-F1
#
_entry.id   AF-A0A256ZUK3-F1
#
_cell.length_a   1.000
_cell.length_b   1.000
_cell.length_c   1.000
_cell.angle_alpha   90.00
_cell.angle_beta   90.00
_cell.angle_gamma   90.00
#
_symmetry.space_group_name_H-M   'P 1'
#
loop_
_entity.id
_entity.type
_entity.pdbx_description
1 polymer ?
#
loop_
_entity_poly.entity_id
_entity_poly.type
_entity_poly.pdbx_seq_one_letter_code
_entity_poly.pdbx_strand_id
1 'polypeptide(L)'
;MRKRKPLNFTKEYMNKILSGEKTSTIRLKTNLKVGEKVQIIVGGEKLGEAKIVSIKRKNILSLTDEDAKKDGFKNKKELLKALRKHYGKISPNTNVYIVGFKLE
;
A
#
# COMPACT_ATOMS: atom_id res chain seq x y z
N MET A 1 -2.21 26.21 -4.78
CA MET A 1 -2.18 24.80 -5.22
C MET A 1 -2.29 23.88 -4.00
N ARG A 2 -3.30 23.00 -3.92
CA ARG A 2 -3.36 21.99 -2.85
C ARG A 2 -2.17 21.04 -3.01
N LYS A 3 -1.16 21.11 -2.13
CA LYS A 3 -0.09 20.11 -2.08
C LYS A 3 -0.74 18.74 -1.81
N ARG A 4 -0.72 17.86 -2.80
CA ARG A 4 -1.19 16.48 -2.65
C ARG A 4 -0.11 15.68 -1.93
N LYS A 5 -0.52 14.81 -1.01
CA LYS A 5 0.43 13.96 -0.29
C LYS A 5 1.03 12.92 -1.26
N PRO A 6 2.34 12.66 -1.22
CA PRO A 6 2.95 11.64 -2.05
C PRO A 6 2.65 10.23 -1.49
N LEU A 7 2.34 9.30 -2.40
CA LEU A 7 2.22 7.88 -2.14
C LEU A 7 3.35 7.18 -2.91
N ASN A 8 4.43 6.89 -2.19
CA ASN A 8 5.67 6.35 -2.76
C ASN A 8 5.64 4.82 -2.83
N PHE A 9 6.10 4.27 -3.94
CA PHE A 9 6.29 2.84 -4.18
C PHE A 9 7.69 2.55 -4.74
N THR A 10 8.20 1.35 -4.51
CA THR A 10 9.41 0.87 -5.18
C THR A 10 9.12 0.56 -6.65
N LYS A 11 10.16 0.64 -7.49
CA LYS A 11 10.05 0.52 -8.95
C LYS A 11 9.42 -0.80 -9.41
N GLU A 12 9.57 -1.86 -8.63
CA GLU A 12 8.95 -3.19 -8.89
C GLU A 12 7.42 -3.16 -8.96
N TYR A 13 6.76 -2.17 -8.35
CA TYR A 13 5.30 -2.04 -8.36
C TYR A 13 4.77 -1.19 -9.51
N MET A 14 5.64 -0.59 -10.33
CA MET A 14 5.24 0.32 -11.42
C MET A 14 4.21 -0.33 -12.35
N ASN A 15 4.56 -1.51 -12.90
CA ASN A 15 3.67 -2.23 -13.83
C ASN A 15 2.37 -2.67 -13.16
N LYS A 16 2.42 -3.12 -11.90
CA LYS A 16 1.23 -3.58 -11.16
C LYS A 16 0.26 -2.44 -10.85
N ILE A 17 0.79 -1.25 -10.59
CA ILE A 17 -0.03 -0.06 -10.34
C ILE A 17 -0.66 0.39 -11.65
N LEU A 18 0.14 0.52 -12.72
CA LEU A 18 -0.35 0.95 -14.03
C LEU A 18 -1.38 -0.01 -14.64
N SER A 19 -1.22 -1.32 -14.44
CA SER A 19 -2.19 -2.32 -14.90
C SER A 19 -3.48 -2.37 -14.07
N GLY A 20 -3.53 -1.66 -12.94
CA GLY A 20 -4.65 -1.71 -12.00
C GLY A 20 -4.71 -3.00 -11.17
N GLU A 21 -3.70 -3.88 -11.26
CA GLU A 21 -3.60 -5.09 -10.43
C GLU A 21 -3.41 -4.74 -8.95
N LYS A 22 -2.55 -3.76 -8.66
CA LYS A 22 -2.29 -3.26 -7.30
C LYS A 22 -3.21 -2.09 -6.99
N THR A 23 -4.28 -2.39 -6.25
CA THR A 23 -5.29 -1.41 -5.81
C THR A 23 -5.15 -1.04 -4.33
N SER A 24 -4.17 -1.62 -3.63
CA SER A 24 -3.93 -1.31 -2.21
C SER A 24 -2.47 -1.33 -1.81
N THR A 25 -2.18 -0.65 -0.69
CA THR A 25 -0.87 -0.62 -0.05
C THR A 25 -0.98 -0.82 1.46
N ILE A 26 -0.11 -1.65 2.03
CA ILE A 26 -0.02 -1.93 3.46
C ILE A 26 1.10 -1.13 4.08
N ARG A 27 0.77 -0.33 5.10
CA ARG A 27 1.72 0.57 5.78
C ARG A 27 1.59 0.44 7.30
N LEU A 28 2.68 0.55 8.04
CA LEU A 28 2.64 0.55 9.51
C LEU A 28 1.90 1.77 10.09
N LYS A 29 2.00 2.91 9.41
CA LYS A 29 1.34 4.16 9.77
C LYS A 29 0.91 4.85 8.49
N THR A 30 -0.22 5.55 8.55
CA THR A 30 -0.71 6.38 7.45
C THR A 30 -1.40 7.61 8.01
N ASN A 31 -1.14 8.77 7.42
CA ASN A 31 -1.84 10.03 7.71
C ASN A 31 -2.84 10.38 6.59
N LEU A 32 -3.17 9.40 5.74
CA LEU A 32 -4.12 9.54 4.64
C LEU A 32 -5.55 9.41 5.15
N LYS A 33 -6.50 9.98 4.41
CA LYS A 33 -7.94 9.87 4.68
C LYS A 33 -8.68 9.34 3.45
N VAL A 34 -9.77 8.62 3.68
CA VAL A 34 -10.67 8.21 2.59
C VAL A 34 -11.20 9.47 1.88
N GLY A 35 -11.20 9.45 0.55
CA GLY A 35 -11.55 10.59 -0.31
C GLY A 35 -10.38 11.52 -0.64
N GLU A 36 -9.23 11.37 0.01
CA GLU A 36 -8.05 12.21 -0.24
C GLU A 36 -7.40 11.86 -1.60
N LYS A 37 -7.01 12.89 -2.36
CA LYS A 37 -6.24 12.72 -3.60
C LYS A 37 -4.74 12.75 -3.29
N VAL A 38 -4.03 11.73 -3.72
CA VAL A 38 -2.59 11.55 -3.53
C VAL A 38 -1.88 11.50 -4.87
N GLN A 39 -0.58 11.82 -4.86
CA GLN A 39 0.27 11.67 -6.04
C GLN A 39 1.04 10.35 -5.97
N ILE A 40 0.89 9.50 -6.97
CA ILE A 40 1.60 8.22 -7.07
C ILE A 40 3.01 8.50 -7.56
N ILE A 41 3.99 8.12 -6.75
CA ILE A 41 5.41 8.23 -7.08
C ILE A 41 6.01 6.83 -7.02
N VAL A 42 6.63 6.37 -8.11
CA VAL A 42 7.20 5.03 -8.19
C VAL A 42 8.65 5.14 -8.62
N GLY A 43 9.58 4.64 -7.79
CA GLY A 43 11.01 4.72 -8.10
C GLY A 43 11.56 6.14 -8.27
N GLY A 44 10.87 7.16 -7.74
CA GLY A 44 11.22 8.57 -7.92
C GLY A 44 10.45 9.28 -9.04
N GLU A 45 9.71 8.53 -9.87
CA GLU A 45 8.95 9.08 -11.00
C GLU A 45 7.47 9.28 -10.63
N LYS A 46 6.88 10.40 -11.04
CA LYS A 46 5.46 10.68 -10.83
C LYS A 46 4.64 9.96 -11.90
N LEU A 47 3.90 8.91 -11.52
CA LEU A 47 3.05 8.18 -12.46
C LEU A 47 1.70 8.82 -12.71
N GLY A 48 1.13 9.48 -11.70
CA GLY A 48 -0.21 10.02 -11.81
C GLY A 48 -0.84 10.33 -10.46
N GLU A 49 -2.16 10.48 -10.47
CA GLU A 49 -2.95 10.81 -9.29
C GLU A 49 -3.82 9.61 -8.91
N ALA A 50 -4.06 9.45 -7.62
CA ALA A 50 -4.97 8.43 -7.12
C ALA A 50 -5.84 8.99 -6.02
N LYS A 51 -7.04 8.44 -5.89
CA LYS A 51 -7.95 8.71 -4.79
C LYS A 51 -7.92 7.58 -3.79
N ILE A 52 -7.79 7.90 -2.51
CA ILE A 52 -7.92 6.91 -1.45
C ILE A 52 -9.39 6.52 -1.32
N VAL A 53 -9.70 5.25 -1.57
CA VAL A 53 -11.08 4.73 -1.55
C VAL A 53 -11.40 3.99 -0.25
N SER A 54 -10.39 3.48 0.46
CA SER A 54 -10.60 2.79 1.73
C SER A 54 -9.34 2.82 2.61
N ILE A 55 -9.54 2.85 3.93
CA ILE A 55 -8.46 2.66 4.90
C ILE A 55 -8.98 1.68 5.95
N LYS A 56 -8.32 0.53 6.07
CA LYS A 56 -8.65 -0.49 7.06
C LYS A 56 -7.47 -0.72 7.98
N ARG A 57 -7.70 -0.75 9.29
CA ARG A 57 -6.69 -1.17 10.27
C ARG A 57 -6.87 -2.66 10.52
N LYS A 58 -5.80 -3.43 10.34
CA LYS A 58 -5.81 -4.88 10.58
C LYS A 58 -4.58 -5.26 11.39
N ASN A 59 -4.73 -6.27 12.25
CA ASN A 59 -3.56 -6.88 12.86
C ASN A 59 -2.77 -7.63 11.78
N ILE A 60 -1.44 -7.56 11.85
CA ILE A 60 -0.56 -8.20 10.86
C ILE A 60 -0.77 -9.73 10.77
N LEU A 61 -1.12 -10.38 11.88
CA LEU A 61 -1.48 -11.81 11.90
C LEU A 61 -2.85 -12.07 11.27
N SER A 62 -3.75 -11.09 11.26
CA SER A 62 -5.09 -11.21 10.66
C SER A 62 -5.10 -10.93 9.15
N LEU A 63 -3.97 -10.58 8.54
CA LEU A 63 -3.85 -10.44 7.08
C LEU A 63 -4.22 -11.77 6.39
N THR A 64 -4.93 -11.68 5.27
CA THR A 64 -5.29 -12.85 4.44
C THR A 64 -4.50 -12.86 3.13
N ASP A 65 -4.57 -13.99 2.40
CA ASP A 65 -3.96 -14.06 1.06
C ASP A 65 -4.61 -13.07 0.09
N GLU A 66 -5.89 -12.75 0.27
CA GLU A 66 -6.55 -11.70 -0.52
C GLU A 66 -5.97 -10.31 -0.26
N ASP A 67 -5.67 -9.97 1.00
CA ASP A 67 -5.00 -8.71 1.33
C ASP A 67 -3.62 -8.65 0.67
N ALA A 68 -2.90 -9.78 0.67
CA ALA A 68 -1.60 -9.89 0.00
C ALA A 68 -1.71 -9.72 -1.52
N LYS A 69 -2.67 -10.37 -2.17
CA LYS A 69 -2.93 -10.24 -3.61
C LYS A 69 -3.26 -8.81 -4.02
N LYS A 70 -4.11 -8.12 -3.25
CA LYS A 70 -4.45 -6.70 -3.49
C LYS A 70 -3.25 -5.76 -3.28
N ASP A 71 -2.27 -6.18 -2.49
CA ASP A 71 -0.99 -5.52 -2.34
C ASP A 71 0.04 -5.98 -3.40
N GLY A 72 -0.32 -6.88 -4.30
CA GLY A 72 0.58 -7.38 -5.36
C GLY A 72 1.56 -8.46 -4.89
N PHE A 73 1.31 -9.12 -3.76
CA PHE A 73 2.02 -10.32 -3.30
C PHE A 73 1.23 -11.59 -3.64
N LYS A 74 1.91 -12.72 -3.83
CA LYS A 74 1.24 -13.98 -4.18
C LYS A 74 0.38 -14.53 -3.03
N ASN A 75 0.86 -14.36 -1.79
CA ASN A 75 0.24 -14.87 -0.57
C ASN A 75 0.68 -14.08 0.67
N LYS A 76 -0.01 -14.32 1.78
CA LYS A 76 0.26 -13.75 3.10
C LYS A 76 1.70 -13.97 3.55
N LYS A 77 2.26 -15.16 3.29
CA LYS A 77 3.63 -15.50 3.74
C LYS A 77 4.68 -14.60 3.07
N GLU A 78 4.52 -14.32 1.77
CA GLU A 78 5.38 -13.38 1.04
C GLU A 78 5.23 -11.95 1.55
N LEU A 79 3.99 -11.48 1.73
CA LEU A 79 3.71 -10.17 2.29
C LEU A 79 4.37 -10.01 3.67
N LEU A 80 4.22 -11.00 4.56
CA LEU A 80 4.84 -10.97 5.89
C LEU A 80 6.37 -10.95 5.81
N LYS A 81 6.96 -11.71 4.87
CA LYS A 81 8.41 -11.74 4.66
C LYS A 81 8.92 -10.38 4.16
N ALA A 82 8.22 -9.77 3.21
CA ALA A 82 8.55 -8.45 2.68
C ALA A 82 8.42 -7.36 3.76
N LEU A 83 7.34 -7.40 4.54
CA LEU A 83 7.16 -6.49 5.68
C LEU A 83 8.30 -6.64 6.69
N ARG A 84 8.65 -7.87 7.08
CA ARG A 84 9.78 -8.13 8.00
C ARG A 84 11.11 -7.65 7.44
N LYS A 85 11.32 -7.75 6.12
CA LYS A 85 12.53 -7.22 5.46
C LYS A 85 12.58 -5.69 5.49
N HIS A 86 11.45 -5.03 5.26
CA HIS A 86 11.37 -3.57 5.22
C HIS A 86 11.38 -2.92 6.61
N TYR A 87 10.74 -3.53 7.61
CA TYR A 87 10.54 -2.95 8.94
C TYR A 87 11.31 -3.67 10.06
N GLY A 88 12.02 -4.77 9.74
CA GLY A 88 12.80 -5.54 10.70
C GLY A 88 11.94 -6.38 11.64
N LYS A 89 12.12 -6.20 12.95
CA LYS A 89 11.39 -6.94 13.99
C LYS A 89 9.94 -6.45 14.05
N ILE A 90 9.05 -7.14 13.34
CA ILE A 90 7.61 -6.91 13.45
C ILE A 90 7.02 -7.83 14.50
N SER A 91 6.49 -7.24 15.56
CA SER A 91 5.73 -7.97 16.57
C SER A 91 4.42 -8.54 16.00
N PRO A 92 3.99 -9.73 16.44
CA PRO A 92 2.69 -10.29 16.05
C PRO A 92 1.51 -9.38 16.43
N ASN A 93 1.66 -8.51 17.44
CA ASN A 93 0.63 -7.56 17.83
C ASN A 93 0.66 -6.23 17.04
N THR A 94 1.51 -6.13 16.02
CA THR A 94 1.62 -4.91 15.22
C THR A 94 0.39 -4.73 14.34
N ASN A 95 -0.20 -3.55 14.41
CA ASN A 95 -1.31 -3.15 13.55
C ASN A 95 -0.76 -2.50 12.28
N VAL A 96 -1.32 -2.90 11.14
CA VAL A 96 -1.03 -2.32 9.82
C VAL A 96 -2.28 -1.63 9.28
N TYR A 97 -2.05 -0.66 8.40
CA TYR A 97 -3.09 0.04 7.66
C TYR A 97 -3.07 -0.41 6.21
N ILE A 98 -4.17 -1.01 5.78
CA ILE A 98 -4.44 -1.34 4.39
C ILE A 98 -5.11 -0.12 3.77
N VAL A 99 -4.39 0.56 2.90
CA VAL A 99 -4.86 1.76 2.20
C VAL A 99 -5.21 1.35 0.78
N GLY A 100 -6.51 1.30 0.48
CA GLY A 100 -7.01 1.10 -0.88
C GLY A 100 -7.02 2.41 -1.63
N PHE A 101 -6.51 2.41 -2.86
CA PHE A 101 -6.48 3.55 -3.75
C PHE A 101 -6.95 3.16 -5.14
N LYS A 102 -7.47 4.15 -5.88
CA LYS A 102 -7.88 4.02 -7.27
C LYS A 102 -7.18 5.09 -8.09
N LEU A 103 -6.50 4.69 -9.16
CA LEU A 103 -5.92 5.63 -10.12
C LEU A 103 -7.05 6.45 -10.77
N GLU A 104 -6.80 7.75 -10.95
CA GLU A 104 -7.67 8.69 -11.67
C GLU A 104 -7.06 9.08 -13.01
#